data_AF-A0AAW6R871-F1
#
_entry.id   AF-A0AAW6R871-F1
#
_cell.length_a   1.000
_cell.length_b   1.000
_cell.length_c   1.000
_cell.angle_alpha   90.00
_cell.angle_beta   90.00
_cell.angle_gamma   90.00
#
_symmetry.space_group_name_H-M   'P 1'
#
loop_
_entity.id
_entity.type
_entity.pdbx_description
1 polymer ?
#
loop_
_entity_poly.entity_id
_entity_poly.type
_entity_poly.pdbx_seq_one_letter_code
_entity_poly.pdbx_strand_id
1 'polypeptide(L)'
;MSDSDSGPDAPQREEAEDHDLLTYGEAGVRVFAEVGKQKDLLAEMIAAGADEAAIVRARQRLSALEDAQERNRRQPINDENFESFFGYPGTARRNT
;
A
#
# COMPACT_ATOMS: atom_id res chain seq x y z
N MET A 1 -13.14 -17.23 26.33
CA MET A 1 -11.76 -16.82 26.00
C MET A 1 -11.75 -16.66 24.49
N SER A 2 -11.82 -15.43 24.00
CA SER A 2 -11.69 -15.12 22.57
C SER A 2 -10.52 -14.16 22.45
N ASP A 3 -9.44 -14.67 21.86
CA ASP A 3 -8.29 -13.89 21.45
C ASP A 3 -8.72 -12.98 20.29
N SER A 4 -8.61 -11.67 20.51
CA SER A 4 -8.72 -10.67 19.46
C SER A 4 -7.37 -10.58 18.75
N ASP A 5 -7.26 -11.28 17.62
CA ASP A 5 -6.18 -11.11 16.67
C ASP A 5 -6.36 -9.77 15.94
N SER A 6 -5.81 -8.71 16.52
CA SER A 6 -5.68 -7.41 15.86
C SER A 6 -4.50 -7.47 14.87
N GLY A 7 -4.73 -8.08 13.72
CA GLY A 7 -3.88 -7.91 12.54
C GLY A 7 -4.04 -6.51 11.94
N PRO A 8 -3.02 -5.98 11.24
CA PRO A 8 -3.04 -4.63 10.71
C PRO A 8 -4.14 -4.48 9.64
N ASP A 9 -5.01 -3.51 9.89
CA ASP A 9 -6.14 -3.01 9.10
C ASP A 9 -5.99 -3.25 7.58
N ALA A 10 -6.56 -4.35 7.07
CA ALA A 10 -6.55 -4.67 5.65
C ALA A 10 -7.64 -3.86 4.93
N PRO A 11 -7.34 -3.12 3.85
CA PRO A 11 -8.34 -2.32 3.14
C PRO A 11 -9.41 -3.22 2.50
N GLN A 12 -10.68 -2.93 2.80
CA GLN A 12 -11.84 -3.65 2.27
C GLN A 12 -12.15 -3.20 0.84
N ARG A 13 -12.44 -4.16 -0.04
CA ARG A 13 -12.77 -3.94 -1.46
C ARG A 13 -14.29 -3.82 -1.60
N GLU A 14 -14.78 -2.69 -2.08
CA GLU A 14 -16.18 -2.58 -2.52
C GLU A 14 -16.32 -3.26 -3.89
N GLU A 15 -17.20 -4.25 -3.97
CA GLU A 15 -17.50 -4.99 -5.20
C GLU A 15 -18.38 -4.13 -6.11
N ALA A 16 -17.75 -3.31 -6.97
CA ALA A 16 -18.45 -2.61 -8.04
C ALA A 16 -17.65 -2.74 -9.35
N GLU A 17 -18.20 -3.56 -10.23
CA GLU A 17 -18.17 -3.54 -11.70
C GLU A 17 -16.92 -2.98 -12.41
N ASP A 18 -16.26 -3.92 -13.09
CA ASP A 18 -15.04 -3.85 -13.90
C ASP A 18 -15.12 -2.83 -15.05
N HIS A 19 -15.08 -1.54 -14.74
CA HIS A 19 -14.88 -0.44 -15.70
C HIS A 19 -14.11 0.74 -15.07
N ASP A 20 -13.02 0.50 -14.35
CA ASP A 20 -12.34 1.59 -13.62
C ASP A 20 -11.16 2.21 -14.38
N LEU A 21 -11.42 3.40 -14.94
CA LEU A 21 -10.44 4.48 -14.94
C LEU A 21 -9.94 4.64 -13.50
N LEU A 22 -8.78 4.06 -13.18
CA LEU A 22 -8.07 4.12 -11.89
C LEU A 22 -8.66 5.18 -10.94
N THR A 23 -9.65 4.77 -10.14
CA THR A 23 -10.29 5.66 -9.18
C THR A 23 -9.27 6.00 -8.09
N TYR A 24 -9.40 7.18 -7.46
CA TYR A 24 -8.47 7.71 -6.46
C TYR A 24 -8.47 6.81 -5.20
N GLY A 25 -7.75 5.70 -5.27
CA GLY A 25 -7.77 4.62 -4.28
C GLY A 25 -7.40 3.25 -4.84
N GLU A 26 -7.68 2.99 -6.12
CA GLU A 26 -7.43 1.68 -6.75
C GLU A 26 -5.92 1.39 -6.89
N ALA A 27 -5.10 2.43 -7.15
CA ALA A 27 -3.65 2.31 -7.17
C ALA A 27 -3.09 1.77 -5.84
N GLY A 28 -3.60 2.25 -4.70
CA GLY A 28 -3.22 1.76 -3.37
C GLY A 28 -3.61 0.30 -3.14
N VAL A 29 -4.82 -0.09 -3.58
CA VAL A 29 -5.30 -1.48 -3.49
C VAL A 29 -4.44 -2.43 -4.33
N ARG A 30 -4.10 -2.02 -5.56
CA ARG A 30 -3.23 -2.81 -6.45
C ARG A 30 -1.82 -2.94 -5.89
N VAL A 31 -1.24 -1.86 -5.38
CA VAL A 31 0.10 -1.89 -4.76
C VAL A 31 0.09 -2.77 -3.51
N PHE A 32 -0.94 -2.71 -2.67
CA PHE A 32 -1.07 -3.60 -1.50
C PHE A 32 -1.07 -5.09 -1.90
N ALA A 33 -1.87 -5.46 -2.90
CA ALA A 33 -1.91 -6.84 -3.38
C ALA A 33 -0.56 -7.29 -3.99
N GLU A 34 0.14 -6.39 -4.68
CA GLU A 34 1.44 -6.68 -5.28
C GLU A 34 2.55 -6.85 -4.24
N VAL A 35 2.54 -6.06 -3.15
CA VAL A 35 3.44 -6.24 -2.00
C VAL A 35 3.29 -7.64 -1.41
N GLY A 36 2.05 -8.12 -1.23
CA GLY A 36 1.78 -9.47 -0.72
C GLY A 36 2.40 -10.56 -1.62
N LYS A 37 2.07 -10.53 -2.91
CA LYS A 37 2.63 -11.48 -3.90
C LYS A 37 4.15 -11.47 -3.93
N GLN A 38 4.76 -10.29 -3.83
CA GLN A 38 6.21 -10.16 -3.85
C GLN A 38 6.87 -10.73 -2.58
N LYS A 39 6.21 -10.64 -1.42
CA LYS A 39 6.65 -11.27 -0.17
C LYS A 39 6.61 -12.80 -0.28
N ASP A 40 5.51 -13.34 -0.81
CA ASP A 40 5.35 -14.78 -1.02
C ASP A 40 6.43 -15.31 -1.98
N LEU A 41 6.64 -14.63 -3.11
CA LEU A 41 7.68 -14.97 -4.07
C LEU A 41 9.08 -14.96 -3.44
N LEU A 42 9.41 -13.95 -2.62
CA LEU A 42 10.70 -13.88 -1.95
C LEU A 42 10.88 -15.05 -0.96
N ALA A 43 9.82 -15.41 -0.22
CA ALA A 43 9.85 -16.55 0.70
C ALA A 43 10.05 -17.87 -0.05
N GLU A 44 9.35 -18.08 -1.16
CA GLU A 44 9.52 -19.25 -2.04
C GLU A 44 10.93 -19.33 -2.61
N MET A 45 11.49 -18.22 -3.08
CA MET A 45 12.86 -18.16 -3.60
C MET A 45 13.90 -18.54 -2.54
N ILE A 46 13.73 -18.07 -1.30
CA ILE A 46 14.62 -18.42 -0.19
C ILE A 46 14.49 -19.91 0.14
N ALA A 47 13.26 -20.43 0.22
CA ALA A 47 13.02 -21.85 0.51
C ALA A 47 13.56 -22.78 -0.59
N ALA A 48 13.49 -22.37 -1.84
CA ALA A 48 14.00 -23.12 -2.98
C ALA A 48 15.54 -23.02 -3.14
N GLY A 49 16.22 -22.20 -2.34
CA GLY A 49 17.67 -21.99 -2.45
C GLY A 49 18.05 -21.28 -3.74
N ALA A 50 17.25 -20.30 -4.17
CA ALA A 50 17.56 -19.48 -5.34
C ALA A 50 18.90 -18.74 -5.18
N ASP A 51 19.50 -18.35 -6.31
CA ASP A 51 20.74 -17.59 -6.35
C ASP A 51 20.65 -16.26 -5.55
N GLU A 52 21.73 -15.92 -4.86
CA GLU A 52 21.81 -14.75 -3.98
C GLU A 52 21.52 -13.45 -4.74
N ALA A 53 22.02 -13.30 -5.98
CA ALA A 53 21.76 -12.10 -6.76
C ALA A 53 20.28 -12.00 -7.15
N ALA A 54 19.59 -13.13 -7.35
CA ALA A 54 18.15 -13.14 -7.59
C ALA A 54 17.36 -12.73 -6.34
N ILE A 55 17.76 -13.21 -5.16
CA ILE A 55 17.17 -12.83 -3.87
C ILE A 55 17.36 -11.32 -3.61
N VAL A 56 18.55 -10.77 -3.87
CA VAL A 56 18.82 -9.32 -3.72
C VAL A 56 17.91 -8.49 -4.61
N ARG A 57 17.73 -8.87 -5.88
CA ARG A 57 16.81 -8.16 -6.80
C ARG A 57 15.36 -8.23 -6.32
N ALA A 58 14.92 -9.39 -5.84
CA ALA A 58 13.57 -9.56 -5.31
C ALA A 58 13.33 -8.70 -4.06
N ARG A 59 14.32 -8.55 -3.18
CA ARG A 59 14.27 -7.64 -2.02
C ARG A 59 14.21 -6.16 -2.43
N GLN A 60 15.00 -5.75 -3.43
CA GLN A 60 14.96 -4.38 -3.94
C GLN A 60 13.58 -4.04 -4.53
N ARG A 61 12.98 -4.97 -5.29
CA ARG A 61 11.63 -4.81 -5.81
C ARG A 61 10.60 -4.68 -4.68
N LEU A 62 10.69 -5.54 -3.66
CA LEU A 62 9.82 -5.46 -2.49
C LEU A 62 9.92 -4.09 -1.80
N SER A 63 11.13 -3.60 -1.55
CA SER A 63 11.34 -2.28 -0.94
C SER A 63 10.71 -1.15 -1.78
N ALA A 64 10.86 -1.19 -3.10
CA ALA A 64 10.26 -0.18 -3.97
C ALA A 64 8.72 -0.22 -3.95
N LEU A 65 8.13 -1.40 -3.79
CA LEU A 65 6.67 -1.57 -3.66
C LEU A 65 6.17 -1.09 -2.30
N GLU A 66 6.91 -1.33 -1.22
CA GLU A 66 6.59 -0.82 0.12
C GLU A 66 6.65 0.72 0.15
N ASP A 67 7.65 1.33 -0.50
CA ASP A 67 7.72 2.79 -0.67
C ASP A 67 6.53 3.33 -1.47
N ALA A 68 6.14 2.62 -2.54
CA ALA A 68 4.96 2.99 -3.32
C ALA A 68 3.68 2.85 -2.50
N GLN A 69 3.60 1.84 -1.65
CA GLN A 69 2.47 1.60 -0.76
C GLN A 69 2.31 2.74 0.24
N GLU A 70 3.41 3.19 0.85
CA GLU A 70 3.37 4.30 1.81
C GLU A 70 2.93 5.61 1.13
N ARG A 71 3.40 5.90 -0.09
CA ARG A 71 2.93 7.06 -0.87
C ARG A 71 1.44 6.98 -1.23
N ASN A 72 0.91 5.77 -1.42
CA ASN A 72 -0.51 5.56 -1.77
C ASN A 72 -1.39 5.31 -0.55
N ARG A 73 -0.82 5.20 0.65
CA ARG A 73 -1.59 5.07 1.89
C ARG A 73 -2.37 6.36 2.06
N ARG A 74 -3.69 6.27 2.27
CA ARG A 74 -4.55 7.45 2.48
C ARG A 74 -4.03 8.20 3.70
N GLN A 75 -3.25 9.27 3.48
CA GLN A 75 -2.97 10.22 4.53
C GLN A 75 -4.22 11.09 4.70
N PRO A 76 -4.80 11.18 5.91
CA PRO A 76 -5.84 12.16 6.17
C PRO A 76 -5.32 13.54 5.75
N ILE A 77 -6.15 14.33 5.08
CA ILE A 77 -5.78 15.72 4.79
C ILE A 77 -5.60 16.41 6.15
N ASN A 78 -4.38 16.87 6.39
CA ASN A 78 -3.99 17.60 7.59
C ASN A 78 -3.42 18.95 7.14
N ASP A 79 -3.17 19.82 8.11
CA ASP A 79 -2.70 21.18 7.81
C ASP A 79 -1.31 21.17 7.12
N GLU A 80 -0.50 20.13 7.33
CA GLU A 80 0.83 19.96 6.73
C GLU A 80 0.79 19.54 5.26
N ASN A 81 -0.21 18.73 4.86
CA ASN A 81 -0.35 18.25 3.49
C ASN A 81 -1.39 19.04 2.66
N PHE A 82 -2.20 19.90 3.30
CA PHE A 82 -3.25 20.69 2.65
C PHE A 82 -2.73 21.49 1.45
N GLU A 83 -1.66 22.26 1.63
CA GLU A 83 -1.12 23.12 0.57
C GLU A 83 -0.56 22.30 -0.61
N SER A 84 0.03 21.14 -0.33
CA SER A 84 0.51 20.22 -1.39
C SER A 84 -0.64 19.56 -2.15
N PHE A 85 -1.77 19.29 -1.49
CA PHE A 85 -2.95 18.71 -2.13
C PHE A 85 -3.76 19.73 -2.96
N PHE A 86 -3.87 20.98 -2.50
CA PHE A 86 -4.76 21.98 -3.10
C PHE A 86 -4.03 23.11 -3.85
N GLY A 87 -2.72 23.25 -3.70
CA GLY A 87 -1.91 24.25 -4.42
C GLY A 87 -2.12 25.70 -3.94
N TYR A 88 -2.73 25.88 -2.77
CA TYR A 88 -2.88 27.17 -2.09
C TYR A 88 -2.85 26.98 -0.57
N PRO A 89 -2.40 28.00 0.19
CA PRO A 89 -2.35 27.91 1.65
C PRO A 89 -3.76 27.83 2.23
N GLY A 90 -3.99 26.85 3.10
CA GLY A 90 -5.25 26.65 3.81
C GLY A 90 -5.13 25.60 4.90
N THR A 91 -6.16 25.50 5.73
CA THR A 91 -6.24 24.54 6.83
C THR A 91 -7.43 23.60 6.64
N ALA A 92 -7.23 22.32 6.99
CA ALA A 92 -8.27 21.32 6.85
C ALA A 92 -9.41 21.65 7.83
N ARG A 93 -10.64 21.80 7.32
CA ARG A 93 -11.82 21.99 8.18
C ARG A 93 -12.05 20.72 8.99
N ARG A 94 -11.93 20.83 10.31
CA ARG A 94 -12.34 19.79 11.26
C ARG A 94 -13.82 20.01 11.61
N ASN A 95 -14.70 19.14 11.14
CA ASN A 95 -16.05 19.08 11.70
C ASN A 95 -15.93 18.50 13.11
N THR A 96 -16.30 19.30 14.11
CA THR A 96 -16.49 18.86 15.49
C THR A 96 -17.92 18.39 15.69
#